data_AF-A0AA41Q9M9-F1
#
_entry.id   AF-A0AA41Q9M9-F1
#
_cell.length_a   1.000
_cell.length_b   1.000
_cell.length_c   1.000
_cell.angle_alpha   90.00
_cell.angle_beta   90.00
_cell.angle_gamma   90.00
#
_symmetry.space_group_name_H-M   'P 1'
#
loop_
_entity.id
_entity.type
_entity.pdbx_description
1 polymer ?
#
loop_
_entity_poly.entity_id
_entity_poly.type
_entity_poly.pdbx_seq_one_letter_code
_entity_poly.pdbx_strand_id
1 'polypeptide(L)'
;MSQSSNMPEELAGQMPRQHHYGVAHVILPKFVLEHGMVFATFALSGRLESVLHEMWAEAASVVPRGKRVAPDGLGFRLFWGRKKQQLVLITFPPPQKATEAHFAAVFFDRSFKARYFTLERTVSEASADATVLGEWTAAGHANLGGGPVADPEAFVKAVGRLVRVRRWKWLRPDQYADQRSAARIMLGMDPE
;
A
#
# COMPACT_ATOMS: atom_id res chain seq x y z
N MET A 1 32.80 -12.81 -18.64
CA MET A 1 32.96 -13.42 -17.31
C MET A 1 32.21 -12.54 -16.33
N SER A 2 30.97 -12.92 -16.00
CA SER A 2 30.09 -12.15 -15.12
C SER A 2 30.54 -12.35 -13.68
N GLN A 3 30.95 -11.28 -13.00
CA GLN A 3 31.21 -11.30 -11.57
C GLN A 3 29.87 -11.46 -10.84
N SER A 4 29.54 -12.71 -10.51
CA SER A 4 28.57 -13.02 -9.47
C SER A 4 29.13 -12.49 -8.15
N SER A 5 28.66 -11.31 -7.75
CA SER A 5 28.93 -10.73 -6.43
C SER A 5 28.50 -11.73 -5.36
N ASN A 6 29.48 -12.34 -4.69
CA ASN A 6 29.28 -13.10 -3.47
C ASN A 6 28.90 -12.12 -2.36
N MET A 7 27.61 -11.80 -2.27
CA MET A 7 27.04 -11.15 -1.10
C MET A 7 27.19 -12.10 0.10
N PRO A 8 27.76 -11.65 1.23
CA PRO A 8 27.83 -12.43 2.47
C PRO A 8 26.46 -12.98 2.85
N GLU A 9 26.42 -14.25 3.26
CA GLU A 9 25.18 -14.97 3.62
C GLU A 9 24.40 -14.25 4.76
N GLU A 10 25.10 -13.56 5.65
CA GLU A 10 24.52 -12.70 6.70
C GLU A 10 23.72 -11.50 6.15
N LEU A 11 24.14 -10.90 5.03
CA LEU A 11 23.42 -9.79 4.39
C LEU A 11 22.23 -10.30 3.55
N ALA A 12 22.36 -11.48 2.95
CA ALA A 12 21.25 -12.13 2.23
C ALA A 12 20.06 -12.41 3.16
N GLY A 13 20.32 -12.71 4.43
CA GLY A 13 19.29 -12.89 5.47
C GLY A 13 18.56 -11.61 5.88
N GLN A 14 19.03 -10.42 5.47
CA GLN A 14 18.40 -9.13 5.80
C GLN A 14 17.58 -8.55 4.64
N MET A 15 17.71 -9.11 3.43
CA MET A 15 16.97 -8.65 2.26
C MET A 15 15.47 -8.89 2.43
N PRO A 16 14.62 -7.98 1.93
CA PRO A 16 13.19 -8.18 1.95
C PRO A 16 12.78 -9.36 1.06
N ARG A 17 11.72 -10.06 1.46
CA ARG A 17 11.15 -11.16 0.70
C ARG A 17 10.68 -10.61 -0.65
N GLN A 18 11.14 -11.23 -1.73
CA GLN A 18 11.17 -10.61 -3.06
C GLN A 18 9.81 -10.12 -3.55
N HIS A 19 8.76 -10.96 -3.49
CA HIS A 19 7.43 -10.55 -3.95
C HIS A 19 6.71 -9.64 -2.95
N HIS A 20 7.04 -9.72 -1.65
CA HIS A 20 6.54 -8.75 -0.67
C HIS A 20 7.02 -7.34 -1.02
N TYR A 21 8.32 -7.19 -1.24
CA TYR A 21 8.90 -5.93 -1.70
C TYR A 21 8.37 -5.55 -3.10
N GLY A 22 8.35 -6.50 -4.03
CA GLY A 22 7.91 -6.27 -5.41
C GLY A 22 6.50 -5.73 -5.49
N VAL A 23 5.55 -6.30 -4.73
CA VAL A 23 4.17 -5.79 -4.72
C VAL A 23 4.10 -4.39 -4.11
N ALA A 24 4.69 -4.17 -2.93
CA ALA A 24 4.58 -2.91 -2.20
C ALA A 24 5.34 -1.73 -2.83
N HIS A 25 6.48 -1.98 -3.48
CA HIS A 25 7.44 -0.95 -3.94
C HIS A 25 7.59 -0.88 -5.46
N VAL A 26 7.10 -1.86 -6.22
CA VAL A 26 7.27 -1.87 -7.68
C VAL A 26 5.92 -1.92 -8.38
N ILE A 27 5.12 -2.96 -8.10
CA ILE A 27 3.88 -3.23 -8.85
C ILE A 27 2.79 -2.24 -8.45
N LEU A 28 2.45 -2.13 -7.17
CA LEU A 28 1.36 -1.26 -6.71
C LEU A 28 1.62 0.22 -6.95
N PRO A 29 2.79 0.81 -6.58
CA PRO A 29 3.02 2.23 -6.83
C PRO A 29 2.91 2.57 -8.31
N LYS A 30 3.51 1.74 -9.20
CA LYS A 30 3.42 1.94 -10.63
C LYS A 30 1.97 1.91 -11.12
N PHE A 31 1.23 0.85 -10.77
CA PHE A 31 -0.17 0.71 -11.17
C PHE A 31 -1.04 1.87 -10.66
N VAL A 32 -0.86 2.30 -9.42
CA VAL A 32 -1.61 3.40 -8.81
C VAL A 32 -1.28 4.74 -9.47
N LEU A 33 -0.01 5.02 -9.76
CA LEU A 33 0.42 6.28 -10.33
C LEU A 33 0.06 6.40 -11.82
N GLU A 34 0.08 5.28 -12.56
CA GLU A 34 -0.30 5.24 -13.99
C GLU A 34 -1.81 5.08 -14.20
N HIS A 35 -2.50 4.33 -13.33
CA HIS A 35 -3.89 3.92 -13.50
C HIS A 35 -4.77 4.21 -12.27
N GLY A 36 -4.50 5.32 -11.58
CA GLY A 36 -5.16 5.66 -10.31
C GLY A 36 -6.69 5.62 -10.34
N MET A 37 -7.33 6.06 -11.43
CA MET A 37 -8.79 5.98 -11.58
C MET A 37 -9.29 4.53 -11.67
N VAL A 38 -8.58 3.65 -12.35
CA VAL A 38 -8.91 2.21 -12.42
C VAL A 38 -8.77 1.58 -11.03
N PHE A 39 -7.70 1.91 -10.31
CA PHE A 39 -7.49 1.46 -8.93
C PHE A 39 -8.62 1.92 -8.00
N ALA A 40 -9.02 3.19 -8.07
CA ALA A 40 -10.12 3.72 -7.29
C ALA A 40 -11.45 3.00 -7.60
N THR A 41 -11.69 2.63 -8.87
CA THR A 41 -12.87 1.83 -9.26
C THR A 41 -12.86 0.47 -8.61
N PHE A 42 -11.71 -0.22 -8.57
CA PHE A 42 -11.62 -1.51 -7.88
C PHE A 42 -11.90 -1.39 -6.38
N ALA A 43 -11.36 -0.37 -5.73
CA ALA A 43 -11.60 -0.13 -4.30
C ALA A 43 -13.09 0.14 -4.01
N LEU A 44 -13.70 1.03 -4.80
CA LEU A 44 -15.10 1.41 -4.65
C LEU A 44 -16.07 0.28 -4.95
N SER A 45 -15.75 -0.58 -5.92
CA SER A 45 -16.58 -1.73 -6.32
C SER A 45 -16.38 -2.98 -5.47
N GLY A 46 -15.57 -2.91 -4.41
CA GLY A 46 -15.26 -4.07 -3.55
C GLY A 46 -14.36 -5.13 -4.22
N ARG A 47 -13.86 -4.89 -5.44
CA ARG A 47 -13.04 -5.85 -6.20
C ARG A 47 -11.55 -5.77 -5.90
N LEU A 48 -11.10 -4.75 -5.17
CA LEU A 48 -9.68 -4.52 -4.94
C LEU A 48 -8.99 -5.68 -4.22
N GLU A 49 -9.67 -6.39 -3.32
CA GLU A 49 -9.09 -7.54 -2.63
C GLU A 49 -8.67 -8.65 -3.61
N SER A 50 -9.55 -9.04 -4.54
CA SER A 50 -9.20 -10.02 -5.58
C SER A 50 -8.03 -9.55 -6.43
N VAL A 51 -8.01 -8.27 -6.82
CA VAL A 51 -6.90 -7.68 -7.60
C VAL A 51 -5.59 -7.73 -6.81
N LEU A 52 -5.60 -7.44 -5.51
CA LEU A 52 -4.41 -7.53 -4.66
C LEU A 52 -3.89 -8.97 -4.57
N HIS A 53 -4.80 -9.94 -4.42
CA HIS A 53 -4.43 -11.36 -4.38
C HIS A 53 -3.86 -11.87 -5.71
N GLU A 54 -4.41 -11.42 -6.84
CA GLU A 54 -3.87 -11.73 -8.17
C GLU A 54 -2.48 -11.13 -8.36
N MET A 55 -2.27 -9.85 -8.01
CA MET A 55 -0.95 -9.20 -8.05
C MET A 55 0.05 -9.94 -7.16
N TRP A 56 -0.38 -10.39 -5.98
CA TRP A 56 0.46 -11.15 -5.06
C TRP A 56 0.85 -12.52 -5.62
N ALA A 57 -0.11 -13.25 -6.18
CA ALA A 57 0.12 -14.56 -6.79
C ALA A 57 1.04 -14.46 -8.01
N GLU A 58 0.84 -13.44 -8.86
CA GLU A 58 1.68 -13.18 -10.03
C GLU A 58 3.12 -12.87 -9.60
N ALA A 59 3.31 -11.98 -8.63
CA ALA A 59 4.64 -11.65 -8.11
C ALA A 59 5.32 -12.88 -7.46
N ALA A 60 4.56 -13.76 -6.81
CA ALA A 60 5.08 -14.99 -6.22
C ALA A 60 5.43 -16.07 -7.27
N SER A 61 4.89 -15.99 -8.50
CA SER A 61 5.09 -17.02 -9.54
C SER A 61 6.57 -17.18 -9.94
N VAL A 62 7.31 -16.06 -9.97
CA VAL A 62 8.74 -16.00 -10.29
C VAL A 62 9.66 -16.25 -9.10
N VAL A 63 9.10 -16.38 -7.89
CA VAL A 63 9.85 -16.66 -6.65
C VAL A 63 9.90 -18.17 -6.40
N PRO A 64 11.06 -18.75 -6.01
CA PRO A 64 11.16 -20.16 -5.63
C PRO A 64 10.15 -20.53 -4.54
N ARG A 65 9.51 -21.70 -4.65
CA ARG A 65 8.39 -22.10 -3.76
C ARG A 65 8.70 -21.96 -2.26
N GLY A 66 9.89 -22.34 -1.82
CA GLY A 66 10.32 -22.23 -0.41
C GLY A 66 10.60 -20.81 0.09
N LYS A 67 10.62 -19.81 -0.81
CA LYS A 67 10.80 -18.39 -0.49
C LYS A 67 9.51 -17.58 -0.63
N ARG A 68 8.40 -18.21 -1.03
CA ARG A 68 7.09 -17.55 -1.16
C ARG A 68 6.51 -17.28 0.22
N VAL A 69 5.73 -16.20 0.29
CA VAL A 69 5.04 -15.73 1.49
C VAL A 69 3.55 -15.83 1.19
N ALA A 70 2.82 -16.49 2.08
CA ALA A 70 1.36 -16.55 2.01
C ALA A 70 0.77 -15.13 2.07
N PRO A 71 -0.38 -14.88 1.40
CA PRO A 71 -1.03 -13.58 1.42
C PRO A 71 -1.75 -13.28 2.75
N ASP A 72 -1.40 -13.95 3.85
CA ASP A 72 -2.09 -13.80 5.13
C ASP A 72 -2.00 -12.37 5.64
N GLY A 73 -3.13 -11.70 5.82
CA GLY A 73 -3.20 -10.29 6.20
C GLY A 73 -3.19 -9.29 5.02
N LEU A 74 -3.06 -9.78 3.78
CA LEU A 74 -3.26 -8.95 2.59
C LEU A 74 -4.73 -8.52 2.49
N GLY A 75 -4.98 -7.23 2.35
CA GLY A 75 -6.34 -6.71 2.23
C GLY A 75 -6.39 -5.19 2.13
N PHE A 76 -7.59 -4.62 2.14
CA PHE A 76 -7.76 -3.17 2.08
C PHE A 76 -8.91 -2.64 2.95
N ARG A 77 -8.83 -1.35 3.27
CA ARG A 77 -9.92 -0.57 3.89
C ARG A 77 -10.05 0.77 3.19
N LEU A 78 -11.28 1.27 3.10
CA LEU A 78 -11.59 2.51 2.39
C LEU A 78 -11.98 3.63 3.38
N PHE A 79 -11.41 4.82 3.21
CA PHE A 79 -11.60 5.96 4.10
C PHE A 79 -12.01 7.22 3.33
N TRP A 80 -13.11 7.84 3.74
CA TRP A 80 -13.66 9.04 3.12
C TRP A 80 -13.22 10.30 3.85
N GLY A 81 -12.59 11.20 3.11
CA GLY A 81 -12.26 12.54 3.55
C GLY A 81 -13.36 13.53 3.16
N ARG A 82 -13.17 14.80 3.52
CA ARG A 82 -14.06 15.87 3.06
C ARG A 82 -13.87 16.13 1.57
N LYS A 83 -14.92 16.64 0.92
CA LYS A 83 -14.87 17.12 -0.46
C LYS A 83 -14.35 16.05 -1.45
N LYS A 84 -14.87 14.83 -1.36
CA LYS A 84 -14.59 13.69 -2.26
C LYS A 84 -13.15 13.15 -2.22
N GLN A 85 -12.37 13.51 -1.19
CA GLN A 85 -11.05 12.92 -0.98
C GLN A 85 -11.20 11.48 -0.48
N GLN A 86 -10.35 10.59 -0.96
CA GLN A 86 -10.41 9.16 -0.63
C GLN A 86 -9.04 8.68 -0.18
N LEU A 87 -9.02 7.72 0.73
CA LEU A 87 -7.81 7.01 1.12
C LEU A 87 -8.09 5.52 1.15
N VAL A 88 -7.32 4.77 0.38
CA VAL A 88 -7.30 3.30 0.41
C VAL A 88 -6.11 2.89 1.26
N LEU A 89 -6.38 2.26 2.40
CA LEU A 89 -5.36 1.61 3.20
C LEU A 89 -5.22 0.17 2.71
N ILE A 90 -4.01 -0.25 2.37
CA ILE A 90 -3.65 -1.62 2.03
C ILE A 90 -2.85 -2.18 3.20
N THR A 91 -3.20 -3.38 3.65
CA THR A 91 -2.40 -4.15 4.61
C THR A 91 -1.67 -5.24 3.86
N PHE A 92 -0.39 -5.47 4.20
CA PHE A 92 0.42 -6.53 3.62
C PHE A 92 0.61 -7.67 4.64
N PRO A 93 1.09 -8.85 4.18
CA PRO A 93 1.52 -9.88 5.09
C PRO A 93 2.55 -9.38 6.10
N PRO A 94 2.56 -9.88 7.35
CA PRO A 94 3.43 -9.34 8.39
C PRO A 94 4.90 -9.25 7.95
N PRO A 95 5.53 -8.06 8.04
CA PRO A 95 6.91 -7.87 7.62
C PRO A 95 7.87 -8.52 8.62
N GLN A 96 8.89 -9.18 8.09
CA GLN A 96 9.94 -9.88 8.83
C GLN A 96 11.31 -9.24 8.61
N LYS A 97 11.48 -8.50 7.52
CA LYS A 97 12.75 -7.91 7.08
C LYS A 97 12.63 -6.40 6.93
N ALA A 98 13.76 -5.69 7.01
CA ALA A 98 13.78 -4.26 6.76
C ALA A 98 13.26 -3.96 5.35
N THR A 99 12.62 -2.80 5.15
CA THR A 99 11.98 -2.36 3.90
C THR A 99 10.74 -3.15 3.47
N GLU A 100 10.30 -4.14 4.25
CA GLU A 100 8.99 -4.75 4.05
C GLU A 100 7.90 -3.85 4.63
N ALA A 101 6.94 -3.47 3.79
CA ALA A 101 5.79 -2.65 4.20
C ALA A 101 4.84 -3.39 5.16
N HIS A 102 4.48 -2.77 6.28
CA HIS A 102 3.28 -3.12 7.04
C HIS A 102 2.01 -2.71 6.27
N PHE A 103 2.04 -1.49 5.74
CA PHE A 103 0.90 -0.87 5.08
C PHE A 103 1.34 -0.05 3.86
N ALA A 104 0.40 0.14 2.93
CA ALA A 104 0.45 1.23 1.97
C ALA A 104 -0.84 2.07 2.06
N ALA A 105 -0.73 3.35 1.75
CA ALA A 105 -1.88 4.24 1.63
C ALA A 105 -1.91 4.88 0.25
N VAL A 106 -3.03 4.73 -0.44
CA VAL A 106 -3.31 5.42 -1.70
C VAL A 106 -4.28 6.56 -1.43
N PHE A 107 -3.80 7.78 -1.52
CA PHE A 107 -4.63 8.97 -1.39
C PHE A 107 -5.06 9.47 -2.76
N PHE A 108 -6.36 9.72 -2.93
CA PHE A 108 -6.91 10.41 -4.09
C PHE A 108 -7.41 11.79 -3.68
N ASP A 109 -6.92 12.82 -4.37
CA ASP A 109 -7.48 14.16 -4.26
C ASP A 109 -8.80 14.29 -5.04
N ARG A 110 -9.34 15.52 -5.12
CA ARG A 110 -10.63 15.77 -5.77
C ARG A 110 -10.61 15.60 -7.28
N SER A 111 -9.42 15.61 -7.87
CA SER A 111 -9.17 15.41 -9.29
C SER A 111 -8.74 13.97 -9.58
N PHE A 112 -8.91 13.06 -8.61
CA PHE A 112 -8.45 11.68 -8.66
C PHE A 112 -6.95 11.52 -8.91
N LYS A 113 -6.14 12.54 -8.59
CA LYS A 113 -4.69 12.41 -8.61
C LYS A 113 -4.25 11.56 -7.41
N ALA A 114 -3.55 10.47 -7.69
CA ALA A 114 -3.07 9.55 -6.68
C ALA A 114 -1.76 10.04 -6.03
N ARG A 115 -1.60 9.77 -4.73
CA ARG A 115 -0.32 9.73 -4.01
C ARG A 115 -0.21 8.38 -3.31
N TYR A 116 0.98 7.80 -3.29
CA TYR A 116 1.21 6.46 -2.76
C TYR A 116 2.24 6.53 -1.64
N PHE A 117 1.86 6.07 -0.44
CA PHE A 117 2.72 6.06 0.74
C PHE A 117 2.91 4.66 1.26
N THR A 118 4.07 4.37 1.88
CA THR A 118 4.39 3.10 2.53
C THR A 118 4.72 3.32 4.00
N LEU A 119 4.36 2.36 4.86
CA LEU A 119 4.92 2.24 6.20
C LEU A 119 5.76 0.98 6.26
N GLU A 120 7.08 1.14 6.25
CA GLU A 120 8.03 0.04 6.18
C GLU A 120 8.55 -0.33 7.56
N ARG A 121 8.79 -1.63 7.77
CA ARG A 121 9.63 -2.10 8.87
C ARG A 121 11.04 -1.58 8.67
N THR A 122 11.65 -1.03 9.71
CA THR A 122 13.08 -0.76 9.75
C THR A 122 13.70 -1.44 10.97
N VAL A 123 15.03 -1.42 11.05
CA VAL A 123 15.79 -1.86 12.22
C VAL A 123 16.38 -0.62 12.88
N SER A 124 16.16 -0.46 14.17
CA SER A 124 16.77 0.59 14.99
C SER A 124 17.25 -0.02 16.30
N GLU A 125 18.41 0.44 16.79
CA GLU A 125 18.91 0.04 18.12
C GLU A 125 17.93 0.41 19.24
N ALA A 126 17.12 1.46 19.04
CA ALA A 126 16.17 1.95 20.03
C ALA A 126 14.84 1.17 20.04
N SER A 127 14.48 0.50 18.94
CA SER A 127 13.21 -0.24 18.85
C SER A 127 13.22 -1.27 17.72
N ALA A 128 12.86 -2.51 18.06
CA ALA A 128 12.66 -3.60 17.11
C ALA A 128 11.40 -3.44 16.23
N ASP A 129 10.53 -2.49 16.58
CA ASP A 129 9.28 -2.15 15.87
C ASP A 129 9.34 -0.75 15.25
N ALA A 130 10.55 -0.24 15.03
CA ALA A 130 10.75 1.01 14.30
C ALA A 130 10.20 0.91 12.88
N THR A 131 9.60 2.00 12.41
CA THR A 131 9.06 2.10 11.05
C THR A 131 9.63 3.32 10.31
N VAL A 132 9.57 3.27 8.98
CA VAL A 132 9.90 4.38 8.10
C VAL A 132 8.68 4.69 7.22
N LEU A 133 8.42 5.98 7.03
CA LEU A 133 7.38 6.48 6.14
C LEU A 133 8.00 6.79 4.78
N GLY A 134 7.46 6.21 3.71
CA GLY A 134 7.88 6.45 2.34
C GLY A 134 6.79 7.10 1.50
N GLU A 135 7.18 7.80 0.42
CA GLU A 135 6.28 8.23 -0.65
C GLU A 135 6.86 7.85 -2.01
N TRP A 136 6.03 7.24 -2.85
CA TRP A 136 6.34 7.00 -4.25
C TRP A 136 5.73 8.09 -5.13
N THR A 137 6.56 8.61 -6.03
CA THR A 137 6.18 9.54 -7.08
C THR A 137 6.66 9.01 -8.43
N ALA A 138 6.27 9.67 -9.52
CA ALA A 138 6.81 9.36 -10.84
C ALA A 138 8.35 9.51 -10.92
N ALA A 139 8.95 10.29 -10.02
CA ALA A 139 10.41 10.48 -9.95
C ALA A 139 11.12 9.39 -9.13
N GLY A 140 10.39 8.58 -8.36
CA GLY A 140 10.94 7.53 -7.50
C GLY A 140 10.45 7.59 -6.06
N HIS A 141 11.18 6.91 -5.17
CA HIS A 141 10.88 6.75 -3.76
C HIS A 141 11.57 7.79 -2.89
N ALA A 142 10.81 8.50 -2.06
CA ALA A 142 11.32 9.43 -1.06
C ALA A 142 11.10 8.87 0.34
N ASN A 143 12.18 8.81 1.13
CA ASN A 143 12.11 8.51 2.57
C ASN A 143 11.69 9.79 3.31
N LEU A 144 10.55 9.72 4.02
CA LEU A 144 9.95 10.84 4.76
C LEU A 144 10.32 10.83 6.26
N GLY A 145 11.25 9.96 6.66
CA GLY A 145 11.73 9.80 8.03
C GLY A 145 10.97 8.73 8.82
N GLY A 146 11.12 8.79 10.14
CA GLY A 146 10.48 7.85 11.06
C GLY A 146 8.96 7.83 10.92
N GLY A 147 8.39 6.63 10.83
CA GLY A 147 6.96 6.41 10.75
C GLY A 147 6.29 6.33 12.14
N PRO A 148 4.95 6.33 12.19
CA PRO A 148 4.22 5.93 13.39
C PRO A 148 4.43 4.46 13.70
N VAL A 149 4.03 4.03 14.91
CA VAL A 149 3.86 2.59 15.22
C VAL A 149 3.03 1.92 14.12
N ALA A 150 3.31 0.63 13.87
CA ALA A 150 2.66 -0.18 12.84
C ALA A 150 1.19 -0.53 13.19
N ASP A 151 0.39 0.51 13.37
CA ASP A 151 -1.05 0.48 13.60
C ASP A 151 -1.78 1.16 12.43
N PRO A 152 -2.86 0.56 11.89
CA PRO A 152 -3.63 1.13 10.79
C PRO A 152 -4.09 2.58 11.02
N GLU A 153 -4.59 2.91 12.21
CA GLU A 153 -5.13 4.24 12.50
C GLU A 153 -4.02 5.27 12.65
N ALA A 154 -2.92 4.90 13.31
CA ALA A 154 -1.74 5.73 13.45
C ALA A 154 -1.14 6.09 12.07
N PHE A 155 -1.09 5.11 11.15
CA PHE A 155 -0.63 5.31 9.78
C PHE A 155 -1.57 6.21 8.97
N VAL A 156 -2.88 5.94 8.96
CA VAL A 156 -3.87 6.79 8.28
C VAL A 156 -3.83 8.24 8.81
N LYS A 157 -3.64 8.42 10.12
CA LYS A 157 -3.47 9.74 10.74
C LYS A 157 -2.18 10.42 10.30
N ALA A 158 -1.08 9.68 10.14
CA ALA A 158 0.19 10.20 9.64
C ALA A 158 0.08 10.68 8.18
N VAL A 159 -0.49 9.84 7.30
CA VAL A 159 -0.76 10.21 5.90
C VAL A 159 -1.69 11.42 5.83
N GLY A 160 -2.75 11.45 6.66
CA GLY A 160 -3.65 12.59 6.77
C GLY A 160 -2.95 13.93 7.03
N ARG A 161 -1.86 13.94 7.82
CA ARG A 161 -1.04 15.16 8.01
C ARG A 161 -0.35 15.59 6.72
N LEU A 162 0.24 14.66 5.97
CA LEU A 162 0.95 14.92 4.70
C LEU A 162 0.02 15.42 3.59
N VAL A 163 -1.21 14.91 3.56
CA VAL A 163 -2.23 15.30 2.55
C VAL A 163 -3.18 16.38 3.06
N ARG A 164 -2.94 16.92 4.25
CA ARG A 164 -3.73 17.97 4.92
C ARG A 164 -5.21 17.62 5.11
N VAL A 165 -5.51 16.34 5.36
CA VAL A 165 -6.83 15.81 5.70
C VAL A 165 -6.82 15.31 7.15
N ARG A 166 -7.61 15.95 8.01
CA ARG A 166 -7.61 15.67 9.47
C ARG A 166 -8.69 14.71 9.94
N ARG A 167 -9.71 14.44 9.12
CA ARG A 167 -10.84 13.59 9.47
C ARG A 167 -11.11 12.63 8.33
N TRP A 168 -11.04 11.35 8.67
CA TRP A 168 -11.35 10.23 7.81
C TRP A 168 -12.54 9.48 8.41
N LYS A 169 -13.50 9.11 7.57
CA LYS A 169 -14.58 8.20 7.92
C LYS A 169 -14.28 6.86 7.26
N TRP A 170 -14.09 5.81 8.06
CA TRP A 170 -14.01 4.45 7.50
C TRP A 170 -15.35 4.09 6.85
N LEU A 171 -15.28 3.59 5.61
CA LEU A 171 -16.40 2.96 4.93
C LEU A 171 -16.34 1.46 5.19
N ARG A 172 -17.41 0.93 5.75
CA ARG A 172 -17.53 -0.52 5.95
C ARG A 172 -17.69 -1.23 4.61
N PRO A 173 -17.37 -2.54 4.51
CA PRO A 173 -17.52 -3.29 3.26
C PRO A 173 -18.94 -3.27 2.67
N ASP A 174 -19.97 -3.26 3.51
CA ASP A 174 -21.38 -3.12 3.09
C ASP A 174 -21.70 -1.75 2.46
N GLN A 175 -20.81 -0.77 2.65
CA GLN A 175 -20.94 0.58 2.11
C GLN A 175 -20.06 0.78 0.87
N TYR A 176 -19.36 -0.26 0.42
CA TYR A 176 -18.71 -0.23 -0.88
C TYR A 176 -19.81 -0.26 -1.93
N ALA A 177 -19.67 0.62 -2.91
CA ALA A 177 -20.68 0.80 -3.91
C ALA A 177 -20.69 -0.38 -4.89
N ASP A 178 -21.86 -0.80 -5.37
CA ASP A 178 -21.89 -1.59 -6.61
C ASP A 178 -21.27 -0.78 -7.76
N GLN A 179 -20.98 -1.40 -8.91
CA GLN A 179 -20.33 -0.69 -10.02
C GLN A 179 -21.08 0.55 -10.51
N ARG A 180 -22.42 0.59 -10.42
CA ARG A 180 -23.23 1.76 -10.79
C ARG A 180 -23.12 2.86 -9.76
N SER A 181 -23.15 2.50 -8.48
CA SER A 181 -22.95 3.41 -7.35
C SER A 181 -21.50 3.94 -7.31
N ALA A 182 -20.51 3.14 -7.72
CA ALA A 182 -19.11 3.56 -7.81
C ALA A 182 -18.93 4.62 -8.91
N ALA A 183 -19.58 4.41 -10.07
CA ALA A 183 -19.63 5.41 -11.13
C ALA A 183 -20.31 6.71 -10.67
N ARG A 184 -21.42 6.62 -9.92
CA ARG A 184 -22.09 7.79 -9.32
C ARG A 184 -21.19 8.54 -8.34
N ILE A 185 -20.50 7.83 -7.45
CA ILE A 185 -19.54 8.42 -6.52
C ILE A 185 -18.39 9.10 -7.28
N MET A 186 -17.89 8.49 -8.35
CA MET A 186 -16.85 9.07 -9.21
C MET A 186 -17.32 10.32 -9.94
N LEU A 187 -18.57 10.33 -10.40
CA LEU A 187 -19.26 11.50 -10.94
C LEU A 187 -19.66 12.51 -9.85
N GLY A 188 -19.44 12.14 -8.58
CA GLY A 188 -19.65 13.03 -7.47
C GLY A 188 -21.11 13.21 -7.05
N MET A 189 -21.94 12.23 -7.37
CA MET A 189 -23.30 12.06 -6.91
C MET A 189 -23.31 11.27 -5.59
N ASP A 190 -24.31 11.51 -4.74
CA ASP A 190 -24.47 10.75 -3.51
C ASP A 190 -24.86 9.28 -3.83
N PRO A 191 -24.31 8.30 -3.10
CA PRO A 191 -24.81 6.93 -3.14
C PRO A 191 -26.25 6.88 -2.58
N GLU A 192 -27.12 6.05 -3.18
CA GLU A 192 -28.48 5.79 -2.69
C GLU A 192 -28.47 4.95 -1.41
#